data_AF-A0A1C0AG49-F1
#
_entry.id   AF-A0A1C0AG49-F1
#
_cell.length_a   1.000
_cell.length_b   1.000
_cell.length_c   1.000
_cell.angle_alpha   90.00
_cell.angle_beta   90.00
_cell.angle_gamma   90.00
#
_symmetry.space_group_name_H-M   'P 1'
#
loop_
_entity.id
_entity.type
_entity.pdbx_description
1 polymer ?
#
loop_
_entity_poly.entity_id
_entity_poly.type
_entity_poly.pdbx_seq_one_letter_code
_entity_poly.pdbx_strand_id
1 'polypeptide(L)'
;MNFKDLLGDAYKEGMTLEEIEAALSEITPPGDSLAEIERLKAALSKSNSEAAGYKKQLREKLTEDEQKAQKDAEEKAELEEKYKKLLHETEVSKTKAKLLALGYEEKLAEETAEAMANGELEKVFSNQQKHQQNLEKKIRAEVLKDTPPPVGGKGDDTMTLEKLQKMSPEERYEFSIKNPQEYKTLYTGGNE
;
A
#
# COMPACT_ATOMS: atom_id res chain seq x y z
N MET A 1 -29.68 -65.97 -26.88
CA MET A 1 -30.62 -66.93 -26.28
C MET A 1 -31.64 -67.26 -27.34
N ASN A 2 -31.63 -68.50 -27.85
CA ASN A 2 -32.65 -68.99 -28.77
C ASN A 2 -33.74 -69.74 -28.00
N PHE A 3 -34.93 -69.95 -28.58
CA PHE A 3 -36.05 -70.63 -27.91
C PHE A 3 -35.69 -72.03 -27.40
N LYS A 4 -34.80 -72.73 -28.12
CA LYS A 4 -34.24 -74.01 -27.69
C LYS A 4 -33.44 -73.91 -26.39
N ASP A 5 -32.73 -72.80 -26.17
CA ASP A 5 -31.93 -72.58 -24.96
C ASP A 5 -32.80 -72.15 -23.76
N LEU A 6 -33.94 -71.48 -24.02
CA LEU A 6 -34.87 -71.01 -23.00
C LEU A 6 -35.83 -72.12 -22.54
N LEU A 7 -36.35 -72.92 -23.47
CA LEU A 7 -37.33 -73.97 -23.20
C LEU A 7 -36.69 -75.32 -22.83
N GLY A 8 -35.39 -75.51 -23.11
CA GLY A 8 -34.67 -76.74 -22.77
C GLY A 8 -35.38 -78.00 -23.29
N ASP A 9 -35.65 -78.95 -22.38
CA ASP A 9 -36.33 -80.22 -22.68
C ASP A 9 -37.79 -80.06 -23.13
N ALA A 10 -38.42 -78.91 -22.88
CA ALA A 10 -39.78 -78.61 -23.34
C ALA A 10 -39.83 -78.17 -24.82
N TYR A 11 -38.68 -77.85 -25.43
CA TYR A 11 -38.62 -77.41 -26.82
C TYR A 11 -38.88 -78.57 -27.80
N LYS A 12 -39.83 -78.38 -28.72
CA LYS A 12 -40.05 -79.27 -29.87
C LYS A 12 -39.93 -78.49 -31.17
N GLU A 13 -39.29 -79.09 -32.16
CA GLU A 13 -39.12 -78.49 -33.48
C GLU A 13 -40.48 -78.42 -34.19
N GLY A 14 -40.98 -77.20 -34.42
CA GLY A 14 -42.30 -76.94 -35.01
C GLY A 14 -43.43 -76.55 -34.06
N MET A 15 -43.15 -76.22 -32.79
CA MET A 15 -44.16 -75.63 -31.89
C MET A 15 -44.81 -74.38 -32.50
N THR A 16 -46.11 -74.23 -32.29
CA THR A 16 -46.82 -73.00 -32.69
C THR A 16 -46.46 -71.85 -31.75
N LEU A 17 -46.69 -70.60 -32.18
CA LEU A 17 -46.39 -69.42 -31.37
C LEU A 17 -47.11 -69.46 -30.01
N GLU A 18 -48.36 -69.96 -30.00
CA GLU A 18 -49.20 -70.10 -28.81
C GLU A 18 -48.67 -71.18 -27.85
N GLU A 19 -48.13 -72.28 -28.37
CA GLU A 19 -47.50 -73.34 -27.56
C GLU A 19 -46.16 -72.89 -26.98
N ILE A 20 -45.40 -72.09 -27.72
CA ILE A 20 -44.16 -71.46 -27.24
C ILE A 20 -44.48 -70.45 -26.13
N GLU A 21 -45.51 -69.63 -26.29
CA GLU A 21 -45.98 -68.68 -25.27
C GLU A 21 -46.45 -69.39 -24.00
N ALA A 22 -47.24 -70.47 -24.14
CA ALA A 22 -47.68 -71.28 -23.00
C ALA A 22 -46.50 -71.91 -22.25
N ALA A 23 -45.57 -72.54 -22.97
CA ALA A 23 -44.38 -73.17 -22.40
C ALA A 23 -43.45 -72.15 -21.72
N LEU A 24 -43.27 -70.96 -22.30
CA LEU A 24 -42.51 -69.88 -21.67
C LEU A 24 -43.20 -69.33 -20.41
N SER A 25 -44.54 -69.32 -20.37
CA SER A 25 -45.29 -68.86 -19.20
C SER A 25 -45.22 -69.83 -18.01
N GLU A 26 -45.03 -71.13 -18.27
CA GLU A 26 -44.87 -72.15 -17.25
C GLU A 26 -43.43 -72.27 -16.75
N ILE A 27 -42.44 -71.76 -17.51
CA ILE A 27 -41.05 -71.68 -17.06
C ILE A 27 -40.93 -70.63 -15.97
N THR A 28 -41.11 -71.11 -14.75
CA THR A 28 -40.74 -70.36 -13.56
C THR A 28 -39.22 -70.38 -13.48
N PRO A 29 -38.53 -69.22 -13.42
CA PRO A 29 -37.09 -69.22 -13.17
C PRO A 29 -36.82 -70.02 -11.88
N PRO A 30 -35.74 -70.83 -11.82
CA PRO A 30 -35.46 -71.65 -10.66
C PRO A 30 -35.52 -70.77 -9.41
N GLY A 31 -36.21 -71.22 -8.34
CA GLY A 31 -36.55 -70.38 -7.19
C GLY A 31 -35.35 -69.61 -6.59
N ASP A 32 -34.15 -70.17 -6.71
CA ASP A 32 -32.88 -69.56 -6.32
C ASP A 32 -32.53 -68.31 -7.14
N SER A 33 -32.90 -68.24 -8.42
CA SER A 33 -32.70 -67.07 -9.29
C SER A 33 -33.58 -65.89 -8.91
N LEU A 34 -34.82 -66.11 -8.45
CA LEU A 34 -35.69 -65.01 -7.99
C LEU A 34 -35.17 -64.41 -6.69
N ALA A 35 -34.77 -65.26 -5.74
CA ALA A 35 -34.18 -64.83 -4.47
C ALA A 35 -32.86 -64.07 -4.70
N GLU A 36 -32.02 -64.52 -5.64
CA GLU A 36 -30.77 -63.82 -5.97
C GLU A 36 -31.04 -62.49 -6.70
N ILE A 37 -32.04 -62.41 -7.58
CA ILE A 37 -32.46 -61.15 -8.21
C ILE A 37 -32.96 -60.16 -7.14
N GLU A 38 -33.75 -60.61 -6.16
CA GLU A 38 -34.19 -59.76 -5.05
C GLU A 38 -33.03 -59.30 -4.17
N ARG A 39 -32.09 -60.20 -3.86
CA ARG A 39 -30.85 -59.88 -3.12
C ARG A 39 -30.02 -58.83 -3.86
N LEU A 40 -29.80 -59.01 -5.16
CA LEU A 40 -29.04 -58.06 -5.99
C LEU A 40 -29.76 -56.71 -6.10
N LYS A 41 -31.09 -56.69 -6.24
CA LYS A 41 -31.88 -55.46 -6.21
C LYS A 41 -31.78 -54.75 -4.86
N ALA A 42 -31.82 -55.48 -3.75
CA ALA A 42 -31.66 -54.92 -2.41
C ALA A 42 -30.25 -54.36 -2.20
N ALA A 43 -29.22 -55.09 -2.63
CA ALA A 43 -27.83 -54.64 -2.56
C ALA A 43 -27.58 -53.40 -3.43
N LEU A 44 -28.14 -53.36 -4.64
CA LEU A 44 -28.07 -52.21 -5.55
C LEU A 44 -28.81 -51.00 -4.98
N SER A 45 -30.00 -51.20 -4.42
CA SER A 45 -30.77 -50.15 -3.75
C SER A 45 -29.97 -49.55 -2.59
N LYS A 46 -29.39 -50.40 -1.72
CA LYS A 46 -28.53 -49.97 -0.62
C LYS A 46 -27.31 -49.20 -1.10
N SER A 47 -26.59 -49.72 -2.11
CA SER A 47 -25.42 -49.05 -2.69
C SER A 47 -25.78 -47.70 -3.30
N ASN A 48 -26.95 -47.59 -3.95
CA ASN A 48 -27.42 -46.33 -4.52
C ASN A 48 -27.76 -45.31 -3.44
N SER A 49 -28.36 -45.74 -2.33
CA SER A 49 -28.63 -44.87 -1.18
C SER A 49 -27.34 -44.37 -0.52
N GLU A 50 -26.35 -45.25 -0.33
CA GLU A 50 -25.04 -44.87 0.21
C GLU A 50 -24.32 -43.89 -0.73
N ALA A 51 -24.33 -44.14 -2.05
CA ALA A 51 -23.74 -43.22 -3.04
C ALA A 51 -24.45 -41.85 -3.05
N ALA A 52 -25.77 -41.80 -2.88
CA ALA A 52 -26.50 -40.54 -2.74
C ALA A 52 -26.12 -39.80 -1.44
N GLY A 53 -25.98 -40.53 -0.33
CA GLY A 53 -25.50 -39.99 0.94
C GLY A 53 -24.10 -39.39 0.83
N TYR A 54 -23.15 -40.10 0.22
CA TYR A 54 -21.79 -39.60 0.00
C TYR A 54 -21.77 -38.38 -0.92
N LYS A 55 -22.57 -38.36 -2.00
CA LYS A 55 -22.69 -37.18 -2.87
C LYS A 55 -23.20 -35.97 -2.11
N LYS A 56 -24.17 -36.15 -1.19
CA LYS A 56 -24.68 -35.06 -0.35
C LYS A 56 -23.61 -34.55 0.62
N GLN A 57 -22.95 -35.45 1.35
CA GLN A 57 -21.88 -35.08 2.27
C GLN A 57 -20.70 -34.40 1.57
N LEU A 58 -20.32 -34.85 0.38
CA LEU A 58 -19.24 -34.23 -0.39
C LEU A 58 -19.62 -32.82 -0.83
N ARG A 59 -20.86 -32.61 -1.28
CA ARG A 59 -21.36 -31.26 -1.61
C ARG A 59 -21.37 -30.34 -0.41
N GLU A 60 -21.87 -30.81 0.74
CA GLU A 60 -21.89 -30.04 1.98
C GLU A 60 -20.48 -29.65 2.43
N LYS A 61 -19.54 -30.62 2.44
CA LYS A 61 -18.13 -30.35 2.78
C LYS A 61 -17.47 -29.38 1.81
N LEU A 62 -17.69 -29.52 0.50
CA LEU A 62 -17.16 -28.59 -0.48
C LEU A 62 -17.67 -27.17 -0.23
N THR A 63 -18.95 -27.01 0.10
CA THR A 63 -19.54 -25.70 0.43
C THR A 63 -18.98 -25.13 1.75
N GLU A 64 -18.71 -25.96 2.75
CA GLU A 64 -18.05 -25.52 4.00
C GLU A 64 -16.59 -25.11 3.77
N ASP A 65 -15.83 -25.89 3.00
CA ASP A 65 -14.43 -25.63 2.66
C ASP A 65 -14.30 -24.36 1.80
N GLU A 66 -15.21 -24.12 0.85
CA GLU A 66 -15.27 -22.89 0.05
C GLU A 66 -15.53 -21.66 0.93
N GLN A 67 -16.50 -21.74 1.86
CA GLN A 67 -16.77 -20.64 2.80
C GLN A 67 -15.59 -20.38 3.73
N LYS A 68 -14.92 -21.44 4.20
CA LYS A 68 -13.74 -21.30 5.04
C LYS A 68 -12.58 -20.69 4.27
N ALA A 69 -12.32 -21.13 3.04
CA ALA A 69 -11.28 -20.55 2.19
C ALA A 69 -11.54 -19.07 1.90
N GLN A 70 -12.80 -18.67 1.70
CA GLN A 70 -13.16 -17.27 1.54
C GLN A 70 -12.90 -16.46 2.82
N LYS A 71 -13.33 -16.95 3.99
CA LYS A 71 -13.07 -16.28 5.27
C LYS A 71 -11.57 -16.18 5.57
N ASP A 72 -10.82 -17.25 5.37
CA ASP A 72 -9.36 -17.25 5.56
C ASP A 72 -8.67 -16.27 4.61
N ALA A 73 -9.17 -16.11 3.37
CA ALA A 73 -8.66 -15.14 2.41
C ALA A 73 -8.99 -13.70 2.82
N GLU A 74 -10.21 -13.44 3.28
CA GLU A 74 -10.64 -12.14 3.80
C GLU A 74 -9.84 -11.75 5.05
N GLU A 75 -9.69 -12.67 6.02
CA GLU A 75 -8.88 -12.45 7.23
C GLU A 75 -7.41 -12.19 6.90
N LYS A 76 -6.83 -12.92 5.95
CA LYS A 76 -5.45 -12.67 5.49
C LYS A 76 -5.32 -11.32 4.81
N ALA A 77 -6.25 -10.95 3.94
CA ALA A 77 -6.23 -9.65 3.27
C ALA A 77 -6.35 -8.49 4.29
N GLU A 78 -7.26 -8.62 5.27
CA GLU A 78 -7.42 -7.64 6.34
C GLU A 78 -6.17 -7.55 7.21
N LEU A 79 -5.55 -8.70 7.54
CA LEU A 79 -4.32 -8.74 8.32
C LEU A 79 -3.14 -8.10 7.56
N GLU A 80 -3.01 -8.37 6.26
CA GLU A 80 -1.99 -7.75 5.41
C GLU A 80 -2.18 -6.24 5.29
N GLU A 81 -3.41 -5.75 5.15
CA GLU A 81 -3.72 -4.32 5.12
C GLU A 81 -3.34 -3.64 6.44
N LYS A 82 -3.77 -4.22 7.57
CA LYS A 82 -3.41 -3.75 8.91
C LYS A 82 -1.91 -3.73 9.13
N TYR A 83 -1.20 -4.77 8.67
CA TYR A 83 0.24 -4.85 8.79
C TYR A 83 0.94 -3.76 7.98
N LYS A 84 0.53 -3.54 6.73
CA LYS A 84 1.08 -2.46 5.89
C LYS A 84 0.84 -1.09 6.50
N LYS A 85 -0.38 -0.83 7.00
CA LYS A 85 -0.71 0.42 7.68
C LYS A 85 0.14 0.66 8.92
N LEU A 86 0.30 -0.36 9.76
CA LEU A 86 1.13 -0.26 10.96
C LEU A 86 2.60 -0.01 10.63
N LEU A 87 3.12 -0.67 9.59
CA LEU A 87 4.48 -0.47 9.10
C LEU A 87 4.68 0.98 8.63
N HIS A 88 3.73 1.50 7.84
CA HIS A 88 3.71 2.90 7.37
C HIS A 88 3.69 3.88 8.54
N GLU A 89 2.75 3.76 9.47
CA GLU A 89 2.64 4.64 10.64
C GLU A 89 3.92 4.62 11.50
N THR A 90 4.54 3.44 11.66
CA THR A 90 5.80 3.29 12.38
C THR A 90 6.95 4.01 11.68
N GLU A 91 7.03 3.89 10.36
CA GLU A 91 8.05 4.55 9.55
C GLU A 91 7.89 6.07 9.56
N VAL A 92 6.66 6.57 9.36
CA VAL A 92 6.32 8.00 9.44
C VAL A 92 6.67 8.55 10.82
N SER A 93 6.29 7.85 11.90
CA SER A 93 6.57 8.29 13.28
C SER A 93 8.08 8.40 13.56
N LYS A 94 8.85 7.36 13.22
CA LYS A 94 10.31 7.36 13.38
C LYS A 94 10.99 8.45 12.55
N THR A 95 10.52 8.67 11.32
CA THR A 95 11.07 9.67 10.41
C THR A 95 10.73 11.08 10.88
N LYS A 96 9.49 11.34 11.31
CA LYS A 96 9.05 12.60 11.92
C LYS A 96 9.93 12.94 13.13
N ALA A 97 10.19 11.98 14.02
CA ALA A 97 11.06 12.19 15.18
C ALA A 97 12.49 12.60 14.79
N LYS A 98 13.07 11.98 13.76
CA LYS A 98 14.39 12.35 13.23
C LYS A 98 14.38 13.76 12.61
N LEU A 99 13.35 14.10 11.84
CA LEU A 99 13.23 15.42 11.21
C LEU A 99 13.06 16.53 12.25
N LEU A 100 12.26 16.28 13.31
CA LEU A 100 12.15 17.18 14.46
C LEU A 100 13.51 17.39 15.13
N ALA A 101 14.30 16.32 15.32
CA ALA A 101 15.65 16.41 15.87
C ALA A 101 16.63 17.20 14.97
N LEU A 102 16.38 17.24 13.66
CA LEU A 102 17.11 18.07 12.69
C LEU A 102 16.63 19.54 12.69
N GLY A 103 15.65 19.90 13.52
CA GLY A 103 15.16 21.27 13.63
C GLY A 103 14.05 21.63 12.63
N TYR A 104 13.43 20.62 12.00
CA TYR A 104 12.21 20.86 11.22
C TYR A 104 11.09 21.35 12.12
N GLU A 105 10.26 22.24 11.58
CA GLU A 105 8.99 22.57 12.20
C GLU A 105 8.07 21.33 12.19
N GLU A 106 7.27 21.13 13.22
CA GLU A 106 6.43 19.94 13.40
C GLU A 106 5.57 19.60 12.19
N LYS A 107 4.88 20.59 11.61
CA LYS A 107 4.05 20.39 10.42
C LYS A 107 4.86 19.96 9.20
N LEU A 108 6.03 20.58 9.00
CA LEU A 108 6.92 20.27 7.88
C LEU A 108 7.58 18.90 8.07
N ALA A 109 7.91 18.54 9.32
CA ALA A 109 8.44 17.22 9.67
C ALA A 109 7.43 16.11 9.39
N GLU A 110 6.16 16.31 9.76
CA GLU A 110 5.08 15.37 9.49
C GLU A 110 4.82 15.22 7.99
N GLU A 111 4.69 16.32 7.27
CA GLU A 111 4.47 16.31 5.82
C GLU A 111 5.63 15.63 5.07
N THR A 112 6.88 15.88 5.50
CA THR A 112 8.07 15.26 4.91
C THR A 112 8.17 13.79 5.25
N ALA A 113 7.83 13.38 6.49
CA ALA A 113 7.83 11.98 6.87
C ALA A 113 6.79 11.16 6.09
N GLU A 114 5.58 11.70 5.90
CA GLU A 114 4.56 11.11 5.04
C GLU A 114 5.03 11.03 3.58
N ALA A 115 5.61 12.11 3.05
CA ALA A 115 6.15 12.10 1.69
C ALA A 115 7.25 11.04 1.49
N MET A 116 8.13 10.87 2.48
CA MET A 116 9.17 9.84 2.45
C MET A 116 8.59 8.43 2.47
N ALA A 117 7.60 8.17 3.33
CA ALA A 117 6.95 6.86 3.42
C ALA A 117 6.14 6.51 2.17
N ASN A 118 5.52 7.52 1.52
CA ASN A 118 4.77 7.36 0.27
C ASN A 118 5.66 7.38 -0.99
N GLY A 119 6.98 7.57 -0.86
CA GLY A 119 7.91 7.67 -2.00
C GLY A 119 7.75 8.93 -2.85
N GLU A 120 7.13 9.99 -2.31
CA GLU A 120 6.88 11.27 -2.97
C GLU A 120 8.14 12.17 -2.95
N LEU A 121 9.18 11.78 -3.69
CA LEU A 121 10.49 12.45 -3.66
C LEU A 121 10.43 13.95 -3.97
N GLU A 122 9.62 14.37 -4.94
CA GLU A 122 9.44 15.80 -5.28
C GLU A 122 8.94 16.62 -4.09
N LYS A 123 8.03 16.05 -3.30
CA LYS A 123 7.49 16.69 -2.11
C LYS A 123 8.52 16.73 -0.98
N VAL A 124 9.32 15.67 -0.83
CA VAL A 124 10.46 15.64 0.10
C VAL A 124 11.44 16.77 -0.23
N PHE A 125 11.84 16.94 -1.49
CA PHE A 125 12.76 18.00 -1.90
C PHE A 125 12.16 19.40 -1.73
N SER A 126 10.88 19.58 -2.07
CA SER A 126 10.15 20.84 -1.83
C SER A 126 10.14 21.20 -0.35
N ASN A 127 9.86 20.23 0.52
CA ASN A 127 9.85 20.46 1.97
C ASN A 127 11.24 20.70 2.54
N GLN A 128 12.27 20.01 2.04
CA GLN A 128 13.67 20.31 2.35
C GLN A 128 13.99 21.77 1.99
N GLN A 129 13.60 22.24 0.81
CA GLN A 129 13.83 23.62 0.39
C GLN A 129 13.15 24.62 1.34
N LYS A 130 11.89 24.37 1.74
CA LYS A 130 11.19 25.19 2.74
C LYS A 130 11.94 25.23 4.07
N HIS A 131 12.46 24.08 4.54
CA HIS A 131 13.26 24.01 5.75
C HIS A 131 14.53 24.87 5.64
N GLN A 132 15.27 24.75 4.53
CA GLN A 132 16.48 25.57 4.30
C GLN A 132 16.17 27.06 4.29
N GLN A 133 15.10 27.49 3.62
CA GLN A 133 14.68 28.89 3.60
C GLN A 133 14.30 29.41 5.00
N ASN A 134 13.62 28.59 5.79
CA ASN A 134 13.25 28.94 7.16
C ASN A 134 14.49 29.03 8.07
N LEU A 135 15.44 28.12 7.91
CA LEU A 135 16.71 28.13 8.63
C LEU A 135 17.53 29.37 8.26
N GLU A 136 17.65 29.69 6.97
CA GLU A 136 18.35 30.89 6.50
C GLU A 136 17.74 32.16 7.07
N LYS A 137 16.40 32.29 7.06
CA LYS A 137 15.71 33.45 7.66
C LYS A 137 15.97 33.56 9.15
N LYS A 138 15.94 32.44 9.89
CA LYS A 138 16.26 32.42 11.33
C LYS A 138 17.69 32.87 11.59
N ILE A 139 18.66 32.30 10.86
CA ILE A 139 20.08 32.67 10.97
C ILE A 139 20.28 34.15 10.65
N ARG A 140 19.71 34.66 9.55
CA ARG A 140 19.81 36.09 9.20
C ARG A 140 19.22 36.98 10.29
N ALA A 141 18.09 36.61 10.88
CA ALA A 141 17.47 37.36 11.97
C ALA A 141 18.32 37.34 13.26
N GLU A 142 18.90 36.20 13.60
CA GLU A 142 19.82 36.06 14.73
C GLU A 142 21.09 36.88 14.53
N VAL A 143 21.71 36.78 13.35
CA VAL A 143 22.88 37.59 12.98
C VAL A 143 22.56 39.08 13.06
N LEU A 144 21.41 39.53 12.55
CA LEU A 144 21.00 40.95 12.63
C LEU A 144 20.73 41.41 14.06
N LYS A 145 20.25 40.53 14.94
CA LYS A 145 20.03 40.83 16.36
C LYS A 145 21.36 41.03 17.11
N ASP A 146 22.35 40.20 16.79
CA ASP A 146 23.68 40.25 17.41
C ASP A 146 24.63 41.23 16.72
N THR A 147 24.29 41.69 15.51
CA THR A 147 24.99 42.78 14.84
C THR A 147 24.69 44.06 15.62
N PRO A 148 25.70 44.69 16.25
CA PRO A 148 25.50 45.98 16.88
C PRO A 148 24.91 46.92 15.83
N PRO A 149 23.95 47.80 16.19
CA PRO A 149 23.51 48.81 15.25
C PRO A 149 24.76 49.48 14.68
N PRO A 150 24.82 49.73 13.36
CA PRO A 150 25.95 50.47 12.80
C PRO A 150 26.13 51.66 13.71
N VAL A 151 27.36 51.85 14.20
CA VAL A 151 27.67 53.01 15.04
C VAL A 151 27.22 54.18 14.21
N GLY A 152 26.02 54.70 14.50
CA GLY A 152 25.56 55.93 13.94
C GLY A 152 26.63 56.86 14.39
N GLY A 153 27.47 57.29 13.45
CA GLY A 153 28.43 58.35 13.71
C GLY A 153 27.59 59.39 14.42
N LYS A 154 27.89 59.61 15.71
CA LYS A 154 27.33 60.73 16.44
C LYS A 154 27.45 61.87 15.46
N GLY A 155 26.31 62.39 15.03
CA GLY A 155 26.24 63.53 14.13
C GLY A 155 26.87 64.69 14.84
N ASP A 156 28.20 64.76 14.76
CA ASP A 156 29.00 65.96 14.67
C ASP A 156 30.44 65.72 14.15
N ASP A 157 30.90 64.48 13.93
CA ASP A 157 32.28 64.21 13.50
C ASP A 157 32.45 63.64 12.08
N THR A 158 31.37 63.38 11.34
CA THR A 158 31.51 63.09 9.90
C THR A 158 31.91 64.38 9.19
N MET A 159 33.08 64.36 8.55
CA MET A 159 33.56 65.50 7.77
C MET A 159 32.56 65.74 6.64
N THR A 160 32.01 66.95 6.55
CA THR A 160 31.17 67.37 5.42
C THR A 160 31.96 68.33 4.55
N LEU A 161 31.55 68.50 3.28
CA LEU A 161 32.14 69.53 2.42
C LEU A 161 32.13 70.91 3.08
N GLU A 162 31.05 71.26 3.80
CA GLU A 162 30.92 72.54 4.49
C GLU A 162 31.87 72.66 5.70
N LYS A 163 32.08 71.57 6.46
CA LYS A 163 33.06 71.53 7.56
C LYS A 163 34.48 71.64 7.04
N LEU A 164 34.82 70.87 6.00
CA LEU A 164 36.11 70.92 5.33
C LEU A 164 36.39 72.33 4.77
N GLN A 165 35.38 72.99 4.21
CA GLN A 165 35.46 74.36 3.71
C GLN A 165 35.55 75.45 4.79
N LYS A 166 35.32 75.11 6.07
CA LYS A 166 35.52 76.03 7.22
C LYS A 166 36.88 75.83 7.89
N MET A 167 37.56 74.70 7.66
CA MET A 167 38.93 74.45 8.14
C MET A 167 39.96 75.32 7.43
N SER A 168 41.12 75.52 8.06
CA SER A 168 42.25 76.21 7.43
C SER A 168 42.79 75.42 6.22
N PRO A 169 43.50 76.07 5.27
CA PRO A 169 44.14 75.36 4.16
C PRO A 169 45.09 74.24 4.61
N GLU A 170 45.79 74.45 5.73
CA GLU A 170 46.72 73.48 6.32
C GLU A 170 45.98 72.25 6.88
N GLU A 171 44.87 72.47 7.57
CA GLU A 171 44.06 71.40 8.14
C GLU A 171 43.35 70.58 7.05
N ARG A 172 42.92 71.21 5.95
CA ARG A 172 42.37 70.51 4.78
C ARG A 172 43.41 69.63 4.11
N TYR A 173 44.64 70.14 3.98
CA TYR A 173 45.74 69.38 3.42
C TYR A 173 46.05 68.16 4.29
N GLU A 174 46.21 68.34 5.60
CA GLU A 174 46.44 67.26 6.56
C GLU A 174 45.32 66.21 6.52
N PHE A 175 44.06 66.65 6.43
CA PHE A 175 42.91 65.75 6.27
C PHE A 175 42.97 64.95 4.96
N SER A 176 43.35 65.58 3.84
CA SER A 176 43.49 64.88 2.55
C SER A 176 44.57 63.80 2.55
N ILE A 177 45.66 64.01 3.30
CA ILE A 177 46.77 63.06 3.43
C ILE A 177 46.42 61.90 4.36
N LYS A 178 45.76 62.19 5.48
CA LYS A 178 45.41 61.19 6.51
C LYS A 178 44.18 60.36 6.13
N ASN A 179 43.22 60.95 5.41
CA ASN A 179 41.93 60.32 5.06
C ASN A 179 41.66 60.42 3.54
N PRO A 180 42.48 59.81 2.67
CA PRO A 180 42.40 60.02 1.22
C PRO A 180 41.10 59.50 0.59
N GLN A 181 40.55 58.39 1.09
CA GLN A 181 39.29 57.84 0.56
C GLN A 181 38.09 58.71 0.97
N GLU A 182 38.03 59.13 2.24
CA GLU A 182 36.97 60.01 2.73
C GLU A 182 37.06 61.39 2.07
N TYR A 183 38.25 61.94 1.88
CA TYR A 183 38.44 63.17 1.13
C TYR A 183 37.91 63.06 -0.31
N LYS A 184 38.16 61.94 -0.99
CA LYS A 184 37.67 61.71 -2.36
C LYS A 184 36.14 61.61 -2.40
N THR A 185 35.53 60.87 -1.47
CA THR A 185 34.05 60.69 -1.43
C THR A 185 33.31 62.00 -1.15
N LEU A 186 33.93 62.94 -0.44
CA LEU A 186 33.36 64.28 -0.22
C LEU A 186 33.18 65.07 -1.51
N TYR A 187 34.05 64.90 -2.51
CA TYR A 187 33.96 65.60 -3.80
C TYR A 187 33.26 64.80 -4.89
N THR A 188 33.16 63.48 -4.77
CA THR A 188 32.53 62.62 -5.78
C THR A 188 31.04 62.35 -5.54
N GLY A 189 30.48 62.83 -4.43
CA GLY A 189 29.02 62.88 -4.23
C GLY A 189 28.34 61.53 -4.38
N GLY A 190 28.79 60.52 -3.63
CA GLY A 190 28.01 59.29 -3.39
C GLY A 190 27.55 58.49 -4.62
N ASN A 191 28.22 58.60 -5.77
CA ASN A 191 27.96 57.77 -6.94
C ASN A 191 29.09 56.76 -7.16
N GLU A 192 29.00 55.62 -6.49
CA GLU A 192 29.44 54.30 -6.97
C GLU A 192 28.36 53.26 -6.61
#